data_AF-A0A2V5WTZ0-F1
#
_entry.id   AF-A0A2V5WTZ0-F1
#
_cell.length_a   1.000
_cell.length_b   1.000
_cell.length_c   1.000
_cell.angle_alpha   90.00
_cell.angle_beta   90.00
_cell.angle_gamma   90.00
#
_symmetry.space_group_name_H-M   'P 1'
#
loop_
_entity.id
_entity.type
_entity.pdbx_description
1 polymer ?
#
loop_
_entity_poly.entity_id
_entity_poly.type
_entity_poly.pdbx_seq_one_letter_code
_entity_poly.pdbx_strand_id
1 'polypeptide(L)'
;LERKQDRLTRAIEAETRFGVGANFKHRREHEVMDADWSISGVTKQNKDRAWSQLGTSGSGNHFVEFGLFTAHSKINDLEAGTHVALLSHSGSRGTGAAVCDHYSKIAFSQFKDLPNELKRLAWLSLDSQEGQEYWNAMELMGRYAAANHACIHRHIAENLGA
;
A
#
# COMPACT_ATOMS: atom_id res chain seq x y z
N LEU A 1 12.71 -0.06 24.12
CA LEU A 1 12.30 1.12 23.33
C LEU A 1 12.75 2.43 23.97
N GLU A 2 12.50 2.65 25.26
CA GLU A 2 12.70 3.95 25.93
C GLU A 2 14.10 4.58 25.73
N ARG A 3 15.18 3.77 25.79
CA ARG A 3 16.55 4.29 25.61
C ARG A 3 16.94 4.66 24.16
N LYS A 4 16.10 4.32 23.17
CA LYS A 4 16.37 4.54 21.74
C LYS A 4 15.25 5.33 21.05
N GLN A 5 14.32 5.90 21.81
CA GLN A 5 13.11 6.53 21.27
C GLN A 5 13.44 7.58 20.21
N ASP A 6 14.34 8.52 20.50
CA ASP A 6 14.74 9.57 19.55
C ASP A 6 15.30 9.02 18.23
N ARG A 7 16.12 7.97 18.30
CA ARG A 7 16.71 7.34 17.11
C ARG A 7 15.63 6.67 16.25
N LEU A 8 14.69 5.96 16.88
CA LEU A 8 13.60 5.27 16.21
C LEU A 8 12.60 6.25 15.60
N THR A 9 12.23 7.30 16.32
CA THR A 9 11.37 8.38 15.81
C THR A 9 12.01 9.07 14.61
N ARG A 10 13.30 9.44 14.69
CA ARG A 10 14.01 10.06 13.57
C ARG A 10 14.08 9.17 12.32
N ALA A 11 14.22 7.85 12.49
CA ALA A 11 14.20 6.92 11.36
C ALA A 11 12.83 6.92 10.67
N ILE A 12 11.73 6.93 11.43
CA ILE A 12 10.38 7.05 10.85
C ILE A 12 10.20 8.40 10.14
N GLU A 13 10.60 9.50 10.77
CA GLU A 13 10.48 10.84 10.18
C GLU A 13 11.32 10.99 8.90
N ALA A 14 12.51 10.39 8.87
CA ALA A 14 13.39 10.42 7.71
C ALA A 14 12.84 9.58 6.55
N GLU A 15 12.36 8.37 6.86
CA GLU A 15 12.08 7.33 5.85
C GLU A 15 10.60 7.03 5.62
N THR A 16 9.72 7.84 6.17
CA THR A 16 8.29 7.79 5.88
C THR A 16 7.75 9.18 5.57
N ARG A 17 6.66 9.24 4.83
CA ARG A 17 5.96 10.50 4.53
C ARG A 17 4.48 10.33 4.79
N PHE A 18 3.92 11.28 5.55
CA PHE A 18 2.51 11.33 5.90
C PHE A 18 1.82 12.48 5.15
N GLY A 19 0.50 12.35 4.98
CA GLY A 19 -0.34 13.36 4.33
C GLY A 19 -0.72 13.03 2.89
N VAL A 20 -1.76 13.72 2.41
CA VAL A 20 -2.23 13.62 1.04
C VAL A 20 -1.22 14.28 0.10
N GLY A 21 -0.86 13.59 -0.98
CA GLY A 21 0.11 14.11 -1.97
C GLY A 21 1.57 14.02 -1.53
N ALA A 22 1.84 13.44 -0.37
CA ALA A 22 3.19 13.23 0.12
C ALA A 22 4.02 12.37 -0.86
N ASN A 23 5.26 12.77 -1.06
CA ASN A 23 6.21 12.12 -1.96
C ASN A 23 7.64 12.25 -1.40
N PHE A 24 8.56 11.48 -1.99
CA PHE A 24 9.99 11.63 -1.76
C PHE A 24 10.62 12.46 -2.87
N LYS A 25 11.65 13.26 -2.54
CA LYS A 25 12.45 14.01 -3.52
C LYS A 25 13.10 13.07 -4.54
N HIS A 26 13.64 11.96 -4.04
CA HIS A 26 14.12 10.85 -4.85
C HIS A 26 13.05 9.77 -4.84
N ARG A 27 12.53 9.41 -6.01
CA ARG A 27 11.55 8.33 -6.12
C ARG A 27 12.17 7.03 -5.62
N ARG A 28 11.41 6.27 -4.83
CA ARG A 28 11.82 4.94 -4.41
C ARG A 28 11.65 3.96 -5.56
N GLU A 29 12.46 2.92 -5.56
CA GLU A 29 12.46 1.89 -6.60
C GLU A 29 12.02 0.54 -6.04
N HIS A 30 11.23 -0.18 -6.81
CA HIS A 30 10.80 -1.54 -6.54
C HIS A 30 10.32 -2.17 -7.85
N GLU A 31 10.52 -3.47 -8.02
CA GLU A 31 10.14 -4.25 -9.21
C GLU A 31 8.65 -4.12 -9.61
N VAL A 32 7.78 -3.66 -8.70
CA VAL A 32 6.36 -3.45 -9.03
C VAL A 32 6.18 -2.31 -10.04
N MET A 33 7.14 -1.39 -10.13
CA MET A 33 7.13 -0.32 -11.12
C MET A 33 7.51 -0.82 -12.53
N ASP A 34 8.13 -2.00 -12.62
CA ASP A 34 8.48 -2.67 -13.87
C ASP A 34 7.38 -3.63 -14.36
N ALA A 35 6.37 -3.89 -13.52
CA ALA A 35 5.20 -4.68 -13.90
C ALA A 35 4.43 -4.04 -15.07
N ASP A 36 3.50 -4.81 -15.66
CA ASP A 36 2.61 -4.28 -16.68
C ASP A 36 1.56 -3.34 -16.06
N TRP A 37 1.78 -2.04 -16.16
CA TRP A 37 0.82 -1.00 -15.79
C TRP A 37 -0.15 -0.67 -16.93
N SER A 38 -0.02 -1.31 -18.09
CA SER A 38 -0.94 -1.12 -19.22
C SER A 38 -2.12 -2.10 -19.23
N ILE A 39 -2.21 -2.97 -18.22
CA ILE A 39 -3.33 -3.88 -17.98
C ILE A 39 -4.71 -3.20 -17.94
N SER A 40 -4.75 -1.89 -17.64
CA SER A 40 -5.95 -1.08 -17.81
C SER A 40 -5.61 0.38 -18.07
N GLY A 41 -6.58 1.12 -18.61
CA GLY A 41 -6.42 2.56 -18.84
C GLY A 41 -6.15 3.33 -17.53
N VAL A 42 -6.85 2.98 -16.44
CA VAL A 42 -6.73 3.67 -15.15
C VAL A 42 -5.39 3.39 -14.47
N THR A 43 -4.86 2.16 -14.55
CA THR A 43 -3.54 1.84 -13.99
C THR A 43 -2.45 2.58 -14.75
N LYS A 44 -2.49 2.55 -16.09
CA LYS A 44 -1.52 3.24 -16.95
C LYS A 44 -1.43 4.73 -16.65
N GLN A 45 -2.58 5.40 -16.56
CA GLN A 45 -2.67 6.83 -16.26
C GLN A 45 -2.14 7.18 -14.87
N ASN A 46 -2.21 6.25 -13.91
CA ASN A 46 -1.79 6.49 -12.53
C ASN A 46 -0.38 5.96 -12.21
N LYS A 47 0.38 5.42 -13.18
CA LYS A 47 1.73 4.86 -12.94
C LYS A 47 2.67 5.88 -12.31
N ASP A 48 2.74 7.11 -12.84
CA ASP A 48 3.62 8.15 -12.29
C ASP A 48 3.21 8.59 -10.89
N ARG A 49 1.90 8.69 -10.65
CA ARG A 49 1.36 8.97 -9.32
C ARG A 49 1.73 7.86 -8.34
N ALA A 50 1.55 6.60 -8.73
CA ALA A 50 1.98 5.46 -7.93
C ALA A 50 3.47 5.56 -7.59
N TRP A 51 4.33 5.79 -8.59
CA TRP A 51 5.77 5.92 -8.36
C TRP A 51 6.11 7.02 -7.36
N SER A 52 5.49 8.19 -7.49
CA SER A 52 5.72 9.32 -6.57
C SER A 52 5.32 9.02 -5.12
N GLN A 53 4.37 8.10 -4.92
CA GLN A 53 3.81 7.74 -3.62
C GLN A 53 4.41 6.46 -3.03
N LEU A 54 5.28 5.77 -3.78
CA LEU A 54 5.87 4.50 -3.37
C LEU A 54 6.74 4.68 -2.11
N GLY A 55 6.48 3.83 -1.12
CA GLY A 55 7.12 3.86 0.19
C GLY A 55 6.62 4.97 1.11
N THR A 56 5.51 5.64 0.80
CA THR A 56 4.89 6.63 1.68
C THR A 56 3.87 5.97 2.62
N SER A 57 3.67 6.53 3.81
CA SER A 57 2.68 6.02 4.76
C SER A 57 1.28 6.44 4.35
N GLY A 58 1.09 7.74 4.09
CA GLY A 58 -0.18 8.32 3.70
C GLY A 58 -0.92 9.07 4.79
N SER A 59 -2.25 9.04 4.73
CA SER A 59 -3.16 9.77 5.61
C SER A 59 -4.30 8.85 6.06
N GLY A 60 -5.15 9.31 6.98
CA GLY A 60 -6.23 8.51 7.55
C GLY A 60 -5.72 7.69 8.74
N ASN A 61 -6.08 6.42 8.80
CA ASN A 61 -5.65 5.47 9.84
C ASN A 61 -4.29 4.80 9.54
N HIS A 62 -3.50 5.37 8.63
CA HIS A 62 -2.20 4.83 8.25
C HIS A 62 -1.11 5.26 9.23
N PHE A 63 -0.25 4.32 9.63
CA PHE A 63 0.81 4.54 10.61
C PHE A 63 2.05 3.71 10.32
N VAL A 64 3.17 4.14 10.87
CA VAL A 64 4.41 3.35 10.96
C VAL A 64 4.91 3.55 12.39
N GLU A 65 5.10 2.47 13.13
CA GLU A 65 5.43 2.53 14.55
C GLU A 65 6.39 1.42 14.97
N PHE A 66 7.19 1.73 16.00
CA PHE A 66 7.97 0.71 16.69
C PHE A 66 7.20 0.22 17.91
N GLY A 67 7.15 -1.11 18.07
CA GLY A 67 6.55 -1.79 19.21
C GLY A 67 7.45 -2.88 19.76
N LEU A 68 6.95 -3.54 20.81
CA LEU A 68 7.54 -4.79 21.31
C LEU A 68 6.75 -5.97 20.76
N PHE A 69 7.46 -6.93 20.18
CA PHE A 69 6.91 -8.20 19.75
C PHE A 69 7.49 -9.32 20.61
N THR A 70 6.64 -10.14 21.22
CA THR A 70 7.09 -11.28 22.02
C THR A 70 6.85 -12.58 21.25
N ALA A 71 7.93 -13.21 20.81
CA ALA A 71 7.92 -14.54 20.24
C ALA A 71 7.89 -15.59 21.37
N HIS A 72 6.78 -16.34 21.48
CA HIS A 72 6.63 -17.38 22.51
C HIS A 72 7.43 -18.66 22.21
N SER A 73 7.89 -18.82 20.97
CA SER A 73 8.77 -19.88 20.49
C SER A 73 9.61 -19.34 19.33
N LYS A 74 10.62 -20.10 18.90
CA LYS A 74 11.46 -19.73 17.75
C LYS A 74 10.60 -19.65 16.47
N ILE A 75 10.73 -18.56 15.72
CA ILE A 75 10.05 -18.32 14.43
C ILE A 75 11.12 -18.15 13.36
N ASN A 76 11.34 -19.17 12.52
CA ASN A 76 12.47 -19.20 11.57
C ASN A 76 13.79 -18.90 12.29
N ASP A 77 14.47 -17.81 11.93
CA ASP A 77 15.73 -17.36 12.55
C ASP A 77 15.53 -16.43 13.76
N LEU A 78 14.29 -16.10 14.10
CA LEU A 78 13.95 -15.27 15.26
C LEU A 78 13.81 -16.14 16.51
N GLU A 79 14.74 -16.00 17.45
CA GLU A 79 14.68 -16.70 18.74
C GLU A 79 13.48 -16.26 19.59
N ALA A 80 13.02 -17.15 20.47
CA ALA A 80 11.98 -16.82 21.44
C ALA A 80 12.44 -15.64 22.35
N GLY A 81 11.50 -14.77 22.71
CA GLY A 81 11.79 -13.58 23.53
C GLY A 81 11.11 -12.31 23.01
N THR A 82 11.44 -11.19 23.64
CA THR A 82 10.89 -9.87 23.30
C THR A 82 11.84 -9.10 22.39
N HIS A 83 11.34 -8.69 21.24
CA HIS A 83 12.08 -8.01 20.17
C HIS A 83 11.47 -6.63 19.91
N VAL A 84 12.29 -5.70 19.42
CA VAL A 84 11.76 -4.46 18.84
C VAL A 84 11.27 -4.79 17.44
N ALA A 85 10.01 -4.49 17.17
CA ALA A 85 9.38 -4.70 15.87
C ALA A 85 8.97 -3.38 15.25
N LEU A 86 9.04 -3.30 13.92
CA LEU A 86 8.48 -2.23 13.12
C LEU A 86 7.16 -2.72 12.53
N LEU A 87 6.08 -1.99 12.77
CA LEU A 87 4.78 -2.25 12.17
C LEU A 87 4.41 -1.09 11.25
N SER A 88 3.87 -1.40 10.07
CA SER A 88 3.30 -0.39 9.19
C SER A 88 1.90 -0.76 8.76
N HIS A 89 1.01 0.23 8.75
CA HIS A 89 -0.34 0.17 8.22
C HIS A 89 -0.43 1.16 7.07
N SER A 90 -0.54 0.65 5.84
CA SER A 90 -0.66 1.44 4.63
C SER A 90 -1.35 0.60 3.54
N GLY A 91 -1.31 1.06 2.30
CA GLY A 91 -1.93 0.35 1.19
C GLY A 91 -1.52 0.90 -0.17
N SER A 92 -2.34 0.69 -1.19
CA SER A 92 -2.08 1.05 -2.59
C SER A 92 -2.18 2.54 -2.92
N ARG A 93 -2.21 3.38 -1.89
CA ARG A 93 -2.22 4.85 -1.95
C ARG A 93 -3.33 5.39 -2.88
N GLY A 94 -3.13 6.59 -3.43
CA GLY A 94 -4.14 7.25 -4.25
C GLY A 94 -4.43 6.51 -5.56
N THR A 95 -3.48 5.71 -6.05
CA THR A 95 -3.64 4.94 -7.27
C THR A 95 -4.66 3.81 -7.10
N GLY A 96 -4.61 3.06 -5.99
CA GLY A 96 -5.62 2.04 -5.74
C GLY A 96 -7.02 2.61 -5.49
N ALA A 97 -7.11 3.79 -4.86
CA ALA A 97 -8.39 4.50 -4.75
C ALA A 97 -8.95 4.87 -6.14
N ALA A 98 -8.11 5.35 -7.06
CA ALA A 98 -8.53 5.67 -8.43
C ALA A 98 -8.99 4.42 -9.21
N VAL A 99 -8.32 3.28 -9.02
CA VAL A 99 -8.75 1.98 -9.59
C VAL A 99 -10.12 1.58 -9.03
N CYS A 100 -10.31 1.61 -7.72
CA CYS A 100 -11.58 1.29 -7.07
C CYS A 100 -12.72 2.20 -7.57
N ASP A 101 -12.50 3.51 -7.61
CA ASP A 101 -13.47 4.49 -8.08
C ASP A 101 -13.87 4.26 -9.54
N HIS A 102 -12.90 3.91 -10.39
CA HIS A 102 -13.15 3.64 -11.80
C HIS A 102 -14.08 2.44 -12.00
N TYR A 103 -13.72 1.28 -11.43
CA TYR A 103 -14.50 0.05 -11.62
C TYR A 103 -15.83 0.06 -10.84
N SER A 104 -15.90 0.76 -9.71
CA SER A 104 -17.17 0.98 -9.00
C SER A 104 -18.18 1.73 -9.89
N LYS A 105 -17.74 2.77 -10.61
CA LYS A 105 -18.62 3.50 -11.54
C LYS A 105 -19.13 2.63 -12.69
N ILE A 106 -18.28 1.74 -13.21
CA ILE A 106 -18.67 0.77 -14.23
C ILE A 106 -19.73 -0.17 -13.66
N ALA A 107 -19.47 -0.76 -12.48
CA ALA A 107 -20.42 -1.64 -11.80
C ALA A 107 -21.77 -0.93 -11.57
N PHE A 108 -21.76 0.31 -11.05
CA PHE A 108 -22.99 1.09 -10.85
C PHE A 108 -23.77 1.31 -12.15
N SER A 109 -23.08 1.46 -13.28
CA SER A 109 -23.72 1.66 -14.58
C SER A 109 -24.41 0.42 -15.15
N GLN A 110 -23.96 -0.79 -14.73
CA GLN A 110 -24.57 -2.07 -15.12
C GLN A 110 -25.83 -2.39 -14.31
N PHE A 111 -25.94 -1.85 -13.09
CA PHE A 111 -27.07 -2.07 -12.18
C PHE A 111 -27.89 -0.79 -11.94
N LYS A 112 -28.50 -0.25 -13.01
CA LYS A 112 -29.26 1.02 -12.95
C LYS A 112 -30.50 0.94 -12.04
N ASP A 113 -31.11 -0.24 -11.97
CA ASP A 113 -32.34 -0.49 -11.22
C ASP A 113 -32.08 -0.85 -9.75
N LEU A 114 -30.81 -0.96 -9.33
CA LEU A 114 -30.47 -1.21 -7.95
C LEU A 114 -30.88 0.01 -7.09
N PRO A 115 -31.57 -0.19 -5.95
CA PRO A 115 -31.84 0.87 -4.99
C PRO A 115 -30.56 1.62 -4.59
N ASN A 116 -30.67 2.93 -4.34
CA ASN A 116 -29.49 3.77 -4.08
C ASN A 116 -28.68 3.29 -2.86
N GLU A 117 -29.37 2.80 -1.83
CA GLU A 117 -28.77 2.19 -0.64
C GLU A 117 -27.97 0.92 -0.94
N LEU A 118 -28.30 0.20 -2.02
CA LEU A 118 -27.61 -1.01 -2.46
C LEU A 118 -26.55 -0.75 -3.53
N LYS A 119 -26.53 0.43 -4.18
CA LYS A 119 -25.62 0.69 -5.32
C LYS A 119 -24.15 0.39 -5.01
N ARG A 120 -23.70 0.66 -3.79
CA ARG A 120 -22.33 0.36 -3.33
C ARG A 120 -22.01 -1.15 -3.24
N LEU A 121 -22.99 -2.01 -3.44
CA LEU A 121 -22.85 -3.47 -3.52
C LEU A 121 -22.85 -3.99 -4.97
N ALA A 122 -22.91 -3.10 -5.98
CA ALA A 122 -22.78 -3.51 -7.38
C ALA A 122 -21.44 -4.23 -7.62
N TRP A 123 -21.45 -5.18 -8.54
CA TRP A 123 -20.29 -6.02 -8.83
C TRP A 123 -20.00 -6.06 -10.33
N LEU A 124 -18.87 -6.66 -10.69
CA LEU A 124 -18.55 -7.03 -12.07
C LEU A 124 -18.46 -8.56 -12.11
N SER A 125 -19.08 -9.19 -13.10
CA SER A 125 -18.91 -10.64 -13.29
C SER A 125 -17.47 -10.93 -13.72
N LEU A 126 -16.84 -11.96 -13.15
CA LEU A 126 -15.52 -12.39 -13.60
C LEU A 126 -15.54 -12.91 -15.05
N ASP A 127 -16.68 -13.27 -15.61
CA ASP A 127 -16.77 -13.65 -17.03
C ASP A 127 -16.84 -12.44 -17.98
N SER A 128 -16.98 -11.22 -17.45
CA SER A 128 -17.02 -9.99 -18.24
C SER A 128 -15.63 -9.43 -18.51
N GLN A 129 -15.48 -8.69 -19.60
CA GLN A 129 -14.24 -7.99 -19.92
C GLN A 129 -13.85 -7.02 -18.79
N GLU A 130 -14.80 -6.26 -18.26
CA GLU A 130 -14.57 -5.29 -17.19
C GLU A 130 -14.20 -5.97 -15.87
N GLY A 131 -14.80 -7.13 -15.58
CA GLY A 131 -14.46 -7.92 -14.39
C GLY A 131 -13.05 -8.49 -14.44
N GLN A 132 -12.62 -9.02 -15.59
CA GLN A 132 -11.24 -9.48 -15.80
C GLN A 132 -10.24 -8.33 -15.73
N GLU A 133 -10.56 -7.19 -16.35
CA GLU A 133 -9.70 -6.00 -16.30
C GLU A 133 -9.56 -5.48 -14.86
N TYR A 134 -10.67 -5.40 -14.11
CA TYR A 134 -10.65 -5.02 -12.70
C TYR A 134 -9.83 -5.99 -11.85
N TRP A 135 -10.03 -7.30 -12.03
CA TRP A 135 -9.28 -8.33 -11.29
C TRP A 135 -7.78 -8.14 -11.45
N ASN A 136 -7.31 -7.99 -12.69
CA ASN A 136 -5.89 -7.76 -12.97
C ASN A 136 -5.39 -6.43 -12.38
N ALA A 137 -6.19 -5.37 -12.49
CA ALA A 137 -5.86 -4.07 -11.90
C ALA A 137 -5.78 -4.13 -10.36
N MET A 138 -6.69 -4.85 -9.72
CA MET A 138 -6.72 -5.07 -8.28
C MET A 138 -5.49 -5.88 -7.81
N GLU A 139 -5.12 -6.93 -8.53
CA GLU A 139 -3.91 -7.72 -8.27
C GLU A 139 -2.63 -6.89 -8.39
N LEU A 140 -2.54 -5.98 -9.37
CA LEU A 140 -1.45 -5.01 -9.44
C LEU A 140 -1.45 -4.07 -8.22
N MET A 141 -2.62 -3.61 -7.76
CA MET A 141 -2.72 -2.76 -6.57
C MET A 141 -2.36 -3.49 -5.28
N GLY A 142 -2.68 -4.78 -5.17
CA GLY A 142 -2.22 -5.64 -4.06
C GLY A 142 -0.70 -5.77 -4.03
N ARG A 143 -0.08 -6.05 -5.18
CA ARG A 143 1.39 -6.08 -5.32
C ARG A 143 2.03 -4.74 -5.00
N TYR A 144 1.42 -3.63 -5.46
CA TYR A 144 1.92 -2.29 -5.17
C TYR A 144 1.78 -1.94 -3.67
N ALA A 145 0.71 -2.36 -3.01
CA ALA A 145 0.58 -2.19 -1.56
C ALA A 145 1.69 -2.95 -0.80
N ALA A 146 1.94 -4.21 -1.17
CA ALA A 146 3.03 -5.00 -0.59
C ALA A 146 4.41 -4.33 -0.83
N ALA A 147 4.67 -3.85 -2.05
CA ALA A 147 5.88 -3.11 -2.39
C ALA A 147 6.02 -1.81 -1.60
N ASN A 148 4.91 -1.12 -1.32
CA ASN A 148 4.92 0.09 -0.49
C ASN A 148 5.41 -0.22 0.94
N HIS A 149 4.91 -1.31 1.54
CA HIS A 149 5.39 -1.80 2.83
C HIS A 149 6.85 -2.22 2.79
N ALA A 150 7.26 -2.97 1.77
CA ALA A 150 8.64 -3.40 1.57
C ALA A 150 9.61 -2.19 1.49
N CYS A 151 9.24 -1.15 0.76
CA CYS A 151 10.02 0.08 0.69
C CYS A 151 10.12 0.78 2.05
N ILE A 152 9.01 0.92 2.78
CA ILE A 152 9.03 1.52 4.13
C ILE A 152 9.98 0.75 5.04
N HIS A 153 9.84 -0.58 5.09
CA HIS A 153 10.66 -1.43 5.97
C HIS A 153 12.14 -1.40 5.59
N ARG A 154 12.45 -1.58 4.30
CA ARG A 154 13.83 -1.58 3.80
C ARG A 154 14.54 -0.28 4.15
N HIS A 155 13.95 0.87 3.81
CA HIS A 155 14.61 2.15 4.04
C HIS A 155 14.76 2.50 5.53
N ILE A 156 13.78 2.15 6.38
CA ILE A 156 13.93 2.31 7.82
C ILE A 156 15.04 1.40 8.37
N ALA A 157 15.12 0.14 7.92
CA ALA A 157 16.19 -0.78 8.33
C ALA A 157 17.57 -0.26 7.92
N GLU A 158 17.73 0.14 6.65
CA GLU A 158 18.96 0.75 6.12
C GLU A 158 19.38 1.98 6.92
N ASN A 159 18.44 2.88 7.22
CA ASN A 159 18.68 4.08 8.04
C ASN A 159 19.14 3.73 9.46
N LEU A 160 18.64 2.62 10.00
CA LEU A 160 19.07 2.09 11.30
C LEU A 160 20.34 1.22 11.22
N GLY A 161 20.90 0.96 10.04
CA GLY A 161 22.08 0.10 9.86
C GLY A 161 21.82 -1.36 10.21
N ALA A 162 20.60 -1.84 9.96
CA ALA A 162 20.18 -3.24 10.13
C ALA A 162 20.11 -3.98 8.79
#